data_AF-A0A3D1PH16-F1
#
_entry.id   AF-A0A3D1PH16-F1
#
_cell.length_a   1.000
_cell.length_b   1.000
_cell.length_c   1.000
_cell.angle_alpha   90.00
_cell.angle_beta   90.00
_cell.angle_gamma   90.00
#
_symmetry.space_group_name_H-M   'P 1'
#
loop_
_entity.id
_entity.type
_entity.pdbx_description
1 polymer ?
#
loop_
_entity_poly.entity_id
_entity_poly.type
_entity_poly.pdbx_seq_one_letter_code
_entity_poly.pdbx_strand_id
1 'polypeptide(L)'
;MLKSLKNVAATTLVLAATTSYPVRMVAQTPPVLSNTNTPSRCVSGYPNGTFSGDRPVTRYEFAAGLDTCLQGVEELIRTKRSNLATKAEFEALIKRQQELNQQLRELNGRVSNSPAVRSSSPPRR
;
A
#
# COMPACT_ATOMS: atom_id res chain seq x y z
N MET A 1 35.80 -21.41 -55.22
CA MET A 1 36.50 -20.35 -54.50
C MET A 1 35.60 -19.17 -54.08
N LEU A 2 34.71 -18.62 -54.93
CA LEU A 2 33.91 -17.43 -54.58
C LEU A 2 32.75 -17.62 -53.56
N LYS A 3 32.29 -18.85 -53.29
CA LYS A 3 31.18 -19.09 -52.32
C LYS A 3 31.61 -18.95 -50.86
N SER A 4 32.86 -19.27 -50.53
CA SER A 4 33.35 -19.22 -49.14
C SER A 4 33.57 -17.79 -48.63
N LEU A 5 33.92 -16.86 -49.53
CA LEU A 5 34.13 -15.44 -49.21
C LEU A 5 32.83 -14.71 -48.81
N LYS A 6 31.68 -15.09 -49.38
CA LYS A 6 30.39 -14.47 -49.06
C LYS A 6 29.92 -14.80 -47.64
N ASN A 7 30.19 -16.02 -47.17
CA ASN A 7 29.80 -16.44 -45.81
C ASN A 7 30.65 -15.78 -44.72
N VAL A 8 31.94 -15.53 -44.99
CA VAL A 8 32.84 -14.84 -44.06
C VAL A 8 32.49 -13.35 -43.92
N ALA A 9 32.08 -12.70 -45.01
CA ALA A 9 31.64 -11.30 -44.99
C ALA A 9 30.28 -11.11 -44.27
N ALA A 10 29.38 -12.09 -44.38
CA ALA A 10 28.08 -12.04 -43.70
C ALA A 10 28.19 -12.30 -42.19
N THR A 11 29.13 -13.16 -41.77
CA THR A 11 29.33 -13.51 -40.35
C THR A 11 30.06 -12.42 -39.56
N THR A 12 30.93 -11.63 -40.20
CA THR A 12 31.61 -10.50 -39.55
C THR A 12 30.69 -9.28 -39.35
N LEU A 13 29.71 -9.07 -40.23
CA LEU A 13 28.72 -7.99 -40.11
C LEU A 13 27.76 -8.19 -38.92
N VAL A 14 27.42 -9.45 -38.59
CA VAL A 14 26.54 -9.76 -37.45
C VAL A 14 27.24 -9.49 -36.11
N LEU A 15 28.56 -9.74 -36.01
CA LEU A 15 29.31 -9.46 -34.79
C LEU A 15 29.44 -7.95 -34.52
N ALA A 16 29.63 -7.13 -35.56
CA ALA A 16 29.71 -5.67 -35.43
C ALA A 16 28.37 -5.02 -35.04
N ALA A 17 27.23 -5.65 -35.36
CA ALA A 17 25.92 -5.17 -34.94
C ALA A 17 25.71 -5.34 -33.42
N THR A 18 26.23 -6.41 -32.81
CA THR A 18 26.03 -6.66 -31.37
C THR A 18 26.80 -5.72 -30.43
N THR A 19 27.83 -5.03 -30.90
CA THR A 19 28.58 -4.04 -30.09
C THR A 19 28.07 -2.61 -30.24
N SER A 20 27.10 -2.37 -31.13
CA SER A 20 26.63 -1.04 -31.53
C SER A 20 25.13 -0.81 -31.29
N TYR A 21 24.40 -1.79 -30.76
CA TYR A 21 23.08 -1.49 -30.20
C TYR A 21 23.31 -0.78 -28.86
N PRO A 22 23.08 0.54 -28.72
CA PRO A 22 22.79 1.04 -27.41
C PRO A 22 21.56 0.28 -26.96
N VAL A 23 21.71 -0.56 -25.94
CA VAL A 23 20.57 -0.94 -25.11
C VAL A 23 20.05 0.41 -24.62
N ARG A 24 19.03 0.95 -25.30
CA ARG A 24 18.16 1.95 -24.72
C ARG A 24 17.47 1.21 -23.60
N MET A 25 18.16 1.11 -22.46
CA MET A 25 17.53 0.93 -21.18
C MET A 25 16.48 2.03 -21.16
N VAL A 26 15.22 1.64 -21.27
CA VAL A 26 14.10 2.50 -20.93
C VAL A 26 14.22 2.69 -19.42
N ALA A 27 15.16 3.54 -19.00
CA ALA A 27 15.30 4.06 -17.66
C ALA A 27 14.33 5.24 -17.46
N GLN A 28 13.34 5.39 -18.33
CA GLN A 28 12.19 6.24 -18.06
C GLN A 28 11.25 5.42 -17.17
N THR A 29 11.60 5.31 -15.89
CA THR A 29 10.55 5.31 -14.89
C THR A 29 9.71 6.57 -15.17
N PRO A 30 8.40 6.44 -15.40
CA PRO A 30 7.55 7.60 -15.64
C PRO A 30 7.75 8.62 -14.52
N PRO A 31 7.63 9.93 -14.79
CA PRO A 31 7.72 10.94 -13.75
C PRO A 31 6.72 10.53 -12.67
N VAL A 32 7.23 10.23 -11.48
CA VAL A 32 6.38 9.86 -10.36
C VAL A 32 5.55 11.10 -10.10
N LEU A 33 4.26 11.04 -10.42
CA LEU A 33 3.32 12.11 -10.21
C LEU A 33 3.42 12.49 -8.73
N SER A 34 3.91 13.69 -8.44
CA SER A 34 4.02 14.24 -7.09
C SER A 34 2.62 14.52 -6.56
N ASN A 35 1.89 13.46 -6.23
CA ASN A 35 0.69 13.56 -5.41
C ASN A 35 1.16 13.56 -3.95
N THR A 36 1.01 14.73 -3.33
CA THR A 36 1.42 15.14 -1.98
C THR A 36 0.64 14.44 -0.86
N ASN A 37 0.30 13.17 -1.02
CA ASN A 37 -0.37 12.39 0.01
C ASN A 37 0.13 10.94 0.10
N THR A 38 1.45 10.75 -0.09
CA THR A 38 2.08 9.44 0.15
C THR A 38 2.88 9.48 1.46
N PRO A 39 2.43 8.80 2.51
CA PRO A 39 3.17 8.71 3.76
C PRO A 39 4.50 7.96 3.53
N SER A 40 5.63 8.64 3.81
CA SER A 40 7.02 8.16 3.78
C SER A 40 7.55 7.60 2.45
N ARG A 41 8.16 8.43 1.60
CA ARG A 41 9.22 7.95 0.70
C ARG A 41 10.50 7.81 1.51
N CYS A 42 10.62 6.70 2.24
CA CYS A 42 11.82 6.35 3.02
C CYS A 42 13.11 6.26 2.19
N VAL A 43 12.99 6.19 0.87
CA VAL A 43 14.12 6.25 -0.05
C VAL A 43 13.74 7.18 -1.21
N SER A 44 13.91 8.48 -1.02
CA SER A 44 13.88 9.47 -2.09
C SER A 44 15.31 9.99 -2.23
N GLY A 45 16.12 9.31 -3.04
CA GLY A 45 17.59 9.45 -3.14
C GLY A 45 18.21 10.79 -2.71
N TYR A 46 18.69 11.60 -3.65
CA TYR A 46 19.26 12.91 -3.37
C TYR A 46 18.14 13.96 -3.21
N PRO A 47 18.43 15.16 -2.63
CA PRO A 47 17.45 16.23 -2.45
C PRO A 47 16.73 16.70 -3.73
N ASN A 48 17.30 16.40 -4.90
CA ASN A 48 16.69 16.62 -6.22
C ASN A 48 15.65 15.55 -6.62
N GLY A 49 15.28 14.64 -5.71
CA GLY A 49 14.31 13.56 -5.93
C GLY A 49 14.81 12.43 -6.83
N THR A 50 16.11 12.41 -7.17
CA THR A 50 16.70 11.41 -8.06
C THR A 50 17.53 10.40 -7.26
N PHE A 51 17.57 9.15 -7.73
CA PHE A 51 18.45 8.11 -7.20
C PHE A 51 19.60 7.88 -8.18
N SER A 52 20.83 8.21 -7.79
CA SER A 52 22.03 7.94 -8.61
C SER A 52 22.46 6.49 -8.45
N GLY A 53 21.73 5.58 -9.10
CA GLY A 53 22.01 4.14 -9.11
C GLY A 53 23.24 3.74 -9.93
N ASP A 54 23.86 4.69 -10.63
CA ASP A 54 25.09 4.55 -11.42
C ASP A 54 26.37 4.66 -10.57
N ARG A 55 26.25 5.05 -9.29
CA ARG A 55 27.37 5.18 -8.35
C ARG A 55 27.11 4.41 -7.04
N PRO A 56 28.13 3.78 -6.44
CA PRO A 56 28.01 3.23 -5.10
C PRO A 56 27.72 4.32 -4.06
N VAL A 57 26.80 4.02 -3.14
CA VAL A 57 26.43 4.91 -2.02
C VAL A 57 27.50 4.83 -0.93
N THR A 58 27.88 5.97 -0.37
CA THR A 58 28.77 6.03 0.79
C THR A 58 28.03 5.71 2.09
N ARG A 59 28.75 5.26 3.13
CA ARG A 59 28.14 5.01 4.45
C ARG A 59 27.40 6.23 5.01
N TYR A 60 27.89 7.45 4.74
CA TYR A 60 27.28 8.70 5.21
C TYR A 60 26.02 9.07 4.43
N GLU A 61 26.02 8.89 3.11
CA GLU A 61 24.83 9.11 2.28
C GLU A 61 23.71 8.13 2.67
N PHE A 62 24.06 6.88 3.00
CA PHE A 62 23.09 5.92 3.52
C PHE A 62 22.55 6.34 4.90
N ALA A 63 23.40 6.79 5.82
CA ALA A 63 22.98 7.24 7.15
C ALA A 63 22.03 8.45 7.08
N ALA A 64 22.31 9.42 6.20
CA ALA A 64 21.44 10.58 5.98
C ALA A 64 20.07 10.18 5.39
N GLY A 65 20.06 9.22 4.45
CA GLY A 65 18.82 8.66 3.92
C GLY A 65 18.00 7.91 4.98
N LEU A 66 18.67 7.14 5.84
CA LEU A 66 18.03 6.41 6.93
C LEU A 66 17.43 7.34 7.99
N ASP A 67 18.16 8.38 8.42
CA ASP A 67 17.68 9.37 9.39
C ASP A 67 16.40 10.05 8.90
N THR A 68 16.38 10.45 7.62
CA THR A 68 15.21 11.03 6.96
C THR A 68 14.02 10.06 6.95
N CYS A 69 14.24 8.78 6.67
CA CYS A 69 13.20 7.76 6.73
C CYS A 69 12.64 7.60 8.15
N LEU A 70 13.51 7.56 9.17
CA LEU A 70 13.09 7.39 10.56
C LEU A 70 12.20 8.55 11.04
N GLN A 71 12.54 9.79 10.68
CA GLN A 71 11.69 10.96 10.95
C GLN A 71 10.33 10.85 10.24
N GLY A 72 10.32 10.38 8.99
CA GLY A 72 9.07 10.11 8.27
C GLY A 72 8.20 9.06 8.96
N VAL A 73 8.79 7.97 9.43
CA VAL A 73 8.09 6.91 10.18
C VAL A 73 7.52 7.44 11.51
N GLU A 74 8.27 8.27 12.23
CA GLU A 74 7.78 8.90 13.47
C GLU A 74 6.52 9.74 13.22
N GLU A 75 6.51 10.52 12.14
CA GLU A 75 5.33 11.29 11.76
C GLU A 75 4.14 10.38 11.42
N LEU A 76 4.37 9.27 10.69
CA LEU A 76 3.30 8.31 10.41
C LEU A 76 2.74 7.66 11.67
N ILE A 77 3.60 7.35 12.63
CA ILE A 77 3.17 6.81 13.91
C ILE A 77 2.31 7.85 14.64
N ARG A 78 2.71 9.12 14.64
CA ARG A 78 1.96 10.22 15.27
C ARG A 78 0.58 10.40 14.62
N THR A 79 0.51 10.48 13.30
CA THR A 79 -0.75 10.61 12.55
C THR A 79 -1.64 9.37 12.66
N LYS A 80 -1.06 8.16 12.67
CA LYS A 80 -1.87 6.93 12.80
C LYS A 80 -2.35 6.72 14.23
N ARG A 81 -1.59 7.15 15.23
CA ARG A 81 -1.99 7.08 16.64
C ARG A 81 -3.19 7.96 16.96
N SER A 82 -3.34 9.13 16.33
CA SER A 82 -4.51 9.99 16.57
C SER A 82 -5.83 9.37 16.11
N ASN A 83 -5.78 8.39 15.21
CA ASN A 83 -6.97 7.70 14.69
C ASN A 83 -7.22 6.33 15.38
N LEU A 84 -6.46 6.00 16.42
CA LEU A 84 -6.70 4.78 17.18
C LEU A 84 -7.84 5.00 18.17
N ALA A 85 -8.78 4.05 18.19
CA ALA A 85 -9.85 4.05 19.17
C ALA A 85 -9.28 4.00 20.59
N THR A 86 -9.72 4.92 21.42
CA THR A 86 -9.37 4.98 22.84
C THR A 86 -10.14 3.92 23.62
N LYS A 87 -9.60 3.55 24.80
CA LYS A 87 -10.29 2.64 25.72
C LYS A 87 -11.70 3.13 26.08
N ALA A 88 -11.84 4.44 26.28
CA ALA A 88 -13.12 5.08 26.59
C ALA A 88 -14.14 4.91 25.45
N GLU A 89 -13.71 5.07 24.20
CA GLU A 89 -14.58 4.84 23.03
C GLU A 89 -15.01 3.38 22.90
N PHE A 90 -14.12 2.44 23.20
CA PHE A 90 -14.44 1.02 23.23
C PHE A 90 -15.47 0.67 24.30
N GLU A 91 -15.30 1.20 25.52
CA GLU A 91 -16.27 1.03 26.61
C GLU A 91 -17.63 1.64 26.25
N ALA A 92 -17.64 2.82 25.62
CA ALA A 92 -18.87 3.45 25.14
C ALA A 92 -19.59 2.63 24.07
N LEU A 93 -18.84 1.98 23.16
CA LEU A 93 -19.38 1.06 22.16
C LEU A 93 -20.03 -0.16 22.81
N ILE A 94 -19.37 -0.78 23.80
CA ILE A 94 -19.92 -1.92 24.54
C ILE A 94 -21.23 -1.54 25.22
N LYS A 95 -21.25 -0.39 25.91
CA LYS A 95 -22.46 0.09 26.60
C LYS A 95 -23.61 0.28 25.62
N ARG A 96 -23.38 0.94 24.48
CA ARG A 96 -24.40 1.10 23.43
C ARG A 96 -24.91 -0.24 22.91
N GLN A 97 -24.03 -1.22 22.71
CA GLN A 97 -24.45 -2.56 22.27
C GLN A 97 -25.35 -3.26 23.30
N GLN A 98 -25.06 -3.09 24.59
CA GLN A 98 -25.89 -3.64 25.66
C GLN A 98 -27.27 -3.00 25.70
N GLU A 99 -27.34 -1.66 25.60
CA GLU A 99 -28.59 -0.89 25.56
C GLU A 99 -29.45 -1.29 24.36
N LEU A 100 -28.85 -1.40 23.17
CA LEU A 100 -29.54 -1.86 21.96
C LEU A 100 -30.13 -3.27 22.15
N ASN A 101 -29.35 -4.20 22.71
CA ASN A 101 -29.84 -5.56 22.97
C ASN A 101 -30.98 -5.58 23.99
N GLN A 102 -30.96 -4.68 24.98
CA GLN A 102 -32.07 -4.53 25.91
C GLN A 102 -33.32 -3.99 25.22
N GLN A 103 -33.18 -2.94 24.42
CA GLN A 103 -34.29 -2.35 23.66
C GLN A 103 -34.92 -3.38 22.71
N LEU A 104 -34.11 -4.22 22.05
CA LEU A 104 -34.61 -5.29 21.19
C LEU A 104 -35.41 -6.35 21.98
N ARG A 105 -34.97 -6.71 23.19
CA ARG A 105 -35.71 -7.63 24.06
C ARG A 105 -37.06 -7.05 24.47
N GLU A 106 -37.09 -5.78 24.86
CA GLU A 106 -38.32 -5.08 25.22
C GLU A 106 -39.29 -4.98 24.03
N LEU A 107 -38.76 -4.65 22.84
CA LEU A 107 -39.54 -4.59 21.61
C LEU A 107 -40.14 -5.96 21.25
N ASN A 108 -39.34 -7.02 21.31
CA ASN A 108 -39.80 -8.38 21.09
C ASN A 108 -40.87 -8.80 22.12
N GLY A 109 -40.70 -8.41 23.39
CA GLY A 109 -41.71 -8.65 24.42
C GLY A 109 -43.06 -7.98 24.08
N ARG A 110 -43.03 -6.74 23.60
CA ARG A 110 -44.25 -6.01 23.16
C ARG A 110 -44.90 -6.67 21.95
N VAL A 111 -44.11 -7.07 20.95
CA VAL A 111 -44.61 -7.78 19.76
C VAL A 111 -45.24 -9.11 20.16
N SER A 112 -44.60 -9.87 21.06
CA SER A 112 -45.09 -11.17 21.55
C SER A 112 -46.38 -11.05 22.38
N ASN A 113 -46.52 -9.96 23.13
CA ASN A 113 -47.71 -9.67 23.94
C ASN A 113 -48.84 -9.00 23.14
N SER A 114 -48.59 -8.64 21.87
CA SER A 114 -49.62 -8.10 20.99
C SER A 114 -50.70 -9.16 20.72
N PRO A 115 -51.99 -8.82 20.84
CA PRO A 115 -53.10 -9.76 20.67
C PRO A 115 -53.13 -10.41 19.28
N ALA A 116 -52.58 -9.75 18.25
CA ALA A 116 -52.45 -10.30 16.90
C ALA A 116 -51.47 -11.49 16.81
N VAL A 117 -50.37 -11.46 17.57
CA VAL A 117 -49.41 -12.58 17.64
C VAL A 117 -49.94 -13.65 18.60
N ARG A 118 -50.55 -13.25 19.71
CA ARG A 118 -51.07 -14.17 20.72
C ARG A 118 -52.24 -15.03 20.20
N SER A 119 -53.04 -14.54 19.25
CA SER A 119 -54.15 -15.30 18.65
C SER A 119 -53.72 -16.32 17.59
N SER A 120 -52.48 -16.27 17.09
CA SER A 120 -51.95 -17.19 16.07
C SER A 120 -51.06 -18.32 16.63
N SER A 121 -50.85 -18.38 17.95
CA SER A 121 -50.10 -19.47 18.60
C SER A 121 -51.07 -20.59 19.04
N PRO A 122 -51.08 -21.77 18.38
CA PRO A 122 -51.87 -22.89 18.87
C PRO A 122 -51.25 -23.45 20.16
N PRO A 123 -52.06 -24.04 21.07
CA PRO A 123 -51.54 -24.62 22.31
C PRO A 123 -50.53 -25.74 21.99
N ARG A 124 -49.29 -25.60 22.46
CA ARG A 124 -48.34 -26.73 22.47
C ARG A 124 -48.81 -27.74 23.51
N ARG A 125 -49.20 -28.91 23.03
CA ARG A 125 -49.47 -30.11 23.81
C ARG A 125 -48.16 -30.82 24.16
#